data_AF-A0AA37RQQ2-F1
#
_entry.id   AF-A0AA37RQQ2-F1
#
_cell.length_a   1.000
_cell.length_b   1.000
_cell.length_c   1.000
_cell.angle_alpha   90.00
_cell.angle_beta   90.00
_cell.angle_gamma   90.00
#
_symmetry.space_group_name_H-M   'P 1'
#
loop_
_entity.id
_entity.type
_entity.pdbx_description
1 polymer ?
#
loop_
_entity_poly.entity_id
_entity_poly.type
_entity_poly.pdbx_seq_one_letter_code
_entity_poly.pdbx_strand_id
1 'polypeptide(L)'
;MAVETDRIADPWGARTPYGRDEQWPRRVDTQLADGITDDQGRRWVQTAAVLHSNGDRLDIAERDARIVGVRGRAVDRVNHGQLDVKDLFGWRANSSPDRLSAPLIRRNGQLVDTDWDTALDRIVSRTSASDLTAAGASPKLGDVRPARGSIFRVARPRHRRSRS
;
A
#
# COMPACT_ATOMS: atom_id res chain seq x y z
N MET A 1 4.09 14.80 27.64
CA MET A 1 3.08 13.98 26.96
C MET A 1 2.87 14.62 25.60
N ALA A 2 3.18 13.93 24.50
CA ALA A 2 2.90 14.48 23.17
C ALA A 2 1.38 14.57 23.02
N VAL A 3 0.86 15.75 22.66
CA VAL A 3 -0.55 15.93 22.34
C VAL A 3 -0.81 15.09 21.09
N GLU A 4 -1.68 14.10 21.22
CA GLU A 4 -2.16 13.31 20.09
C GLU A 4 -2.91 14.25 19.14
N THR A 5 -2.26 14.63 18.05
CA THR A 5 -2.85 15.48 17.02
C THR A 5 -3.68 14.58 16.10
N ASP A 6 -4.97 14.87 15.93
CA ASP A 6 -5.79 14.20 14.93
C ASP A 6 -5.24 14.51 13.53
N ARG A 7 -4.47 13.58 12.98
CA ARG A 7 -3.83 13.71 11.66
C ARG A 7 -4.79 13.57 10.48
N ILE A 8 -6.07 13.32 10.75
CA ILE A 8 -7.12 13.36 9.73
C ILE A 8 -7.73 14.77 9.69
N ALA A 9 -8.07 15.34 10.84
CA ALA A 9 -8.62 16.69 10.93
C ALA A 9 -7.57 17.80 10.73
N ASP A 10 -6.36 17.59 11.26
CA ASP A 10 -5.20 18.49 11.13
C ASP A 10 -3.99 17.70 10.59
N PRO A 11 -3.94 17.46 9.27
CA PRO A 11 -2.91 16.62 8.66
C PRO A 11 -1.50 17.21 8.76
N TRP A 12 -1.40 18.54 8.83
CA TRP A 12 -0.13 19.25 8.80
C TRP A 12 0.38 19.62 10.19
N GLY A 13 -0.49 19.67 11.20
CA GLY A 13 -0.15 20.12 12.53
C GLY A 13 0.22 21.61 12.57
N ALA A 14 0.84 22.02 13.67
CA ALA A 14 1.38 23.38 13.79
C ALA A 14 2.40 23.69 12.68
N ARG A 15 2.27 24.85 12.04
CA ARG A 15 3.23 25.33 11.04
C ARG A 15 4.56 25.62 11.70
N THR A 16 5.65 25.13 11.11
CA THR A 16 7.03 25.38 11.56
C THR A 16 7.83 26.05 10.43
N PRO A 17 7.62 27.35 10.17
CA PRO A 17 8.40 28.07 9.17
C PRO A 17 9.87 28.15 9.59
N TYR A 18 10.76 28.33 8.62
CA TYR A 18 12.19 28.52 8.84
C TYR A 18 12.74 29.57 7.86
N GLY A 19 13.72 30.34 8.33
CA GLY A 19 14.40 31.39 7.55
C GLY A 19 15.37 30.85 6.50
N ARG A 20 15.89 31.76 5.66
CA ARG A 20 16.81 31.46 4.54
C ARG A 20 18.05 30.65 4.97
N ASP A 21 18.53 30.89 6.18
CA ASP A 21 19.77 30.30 6.72
C ASP A 21 19.51 29.46 7.98
N GLU A 22 18.25 29.18 8.28
CA GLU A 22 17.85 28.35 9.41
C GLU A 22 17.74 26.88 8.99
N GLN A 23 17.97 25.98 9.95
CA GLN A 23 17.80 24.55 9.71
C GLN A 23 16.31 24.21 9.63
N TRP A 24 15.94 23.30 8.73
CA TRP A 24 14.59 22.74 8.70
C TRP A 24 14.26 22.11 10.08
N PRO A 25 13.21 22.59 10.77
CA PRO A 25 12.77 22.02 12.03
C PRO A 25 12.45 20.53 11.93
N ARG A 26 13.07 19.74 12.80
CA ARG A 26 12.77 18.31 12.94
C ARG A 26 11.45 18.13 13.66
N ARG A 27 10.61 17.23 13.15
CA ARG A 27 9.37 16.81 13.79
C ARG A 27 9.18 15.34 13.48
N VAL A 28 9.10 14.48 14.48
CA VAL A 28 8.95 13.03 14.29
C VAL A 28 7.48 12.68 14.34
N ASP A 29 6.88 12.57 13.16
CA ASP A 29 5.49 12.16 13.01
C ASP A 29 5.40 10.65 13.28
N THR A 30 4.50 10.25 14.17
CA THR A 30 4.31 8.85 14.56
C THR A 30 2.84 8.51 14.52
N GLN A 31 2.49 7.36 13.95
CA GLN A 31 1.13 6.82 13.98
C GLN A 31 1.19 5.33 14.33
N LEU A 32 0.44 4.94 15.36
CA LEU A 32 0.36 3.55 15.82
C LEU A 32 -1.01 2.95 15.54
N ALA A 33 -1.10 1.62 15.63
CA ALA A 33 -2.37 0.93 15.76
C ALA A 33 -3.03 1.26 17.10
N ASP A 34 -4.36 1.14 17.13
CA ASP A 34 -5.15 1.48 18.30
C ASP A 34 -4.76 0.54 19.47
N GLY A 35 -4.54 1.12 20.65
CA GLY A 35 -4.07 0.38 21.84
C GLY A 35 -2.58 0.01 21.84
N ILE A 36 -1.82 0.38 20.81
CA ILE A 36 -0.37 0.21 20.78
C ILE A 36 0.31 1.47 21.32
N THR A 37 1.16 1.30 22.34
CA THR A 37 1.93 2.37 22.98
C THR A 37 3.41 2.25 22.66
N ASP A 38 4.17 3.31 22.99
CA ASP A 38 5.56 3.43 22.55
C ASP A 38 6.55 2.42 23.13
N ASP A 39 6.19 1.85 24.27
CA ASP A 39 6.97 0.98 25.15
C ASP A 39 6.72 -0.52 24.95
N GLN A 40 5.87 -0.92 24.00
CA GLN A 40 5.43 -2.32 23.84
C GLN A 40 6.43 -3.27 23.13
N GLY A 41 7.74 -3.05 23.24
CA GLY A 41 8.76 -4.02 22.79
C GLY A 41 8.74 -4.37 21.28
N ARG A 42 8.24 -3.47 20.42
CA ARG A 42 8.17 -3.65 18.97
C ARG A 42 9.53 -3.45 18.28
N ARG A 43 9.74 -4.15 17.17
CA ARG A 43 10.92 -3.96 16.31
C ARG A 43 10.65 -2.82 15.33
N TRP A 44 11.55 -1.83 15.27
CA TRP A 44 11.50 -0.78 14.26
C TRP A 44 12.41 -1.16 13.08
N VAL A 45 11.84 -1.16 11.88
CA VAL A 45 12.54 -1.49 10.63
C VAL A 45 12.54 -0.28 9.72
N GLN A 46 13.72 0.21 9.36
CA GLN A 46 13.88 1.33 8.46
C GLN A 46 13.40 0.98 7.05
N THR A 47 12.66 1.88 6.43
CA THR A 47 12.15 1.75 5.06
C THR A 47 12.03 3.12 4.37
N ALA A 48 11.41 3.13 3.19
CA ALA A 48 11.01 4.32 2.45
C ALA A 48 9.51 4.28 2.14
N ALA A 49 8.93 5.45 1.95
CA ALA A 49 7.56 5.60 1.48
C ALA A 49 7.39 4.96 0.09
N VAL A 50 6.25 4.28 -0.12
CA VAL A 50 5.90 3.63 -1.40
C VAL A 50 4.71 4.30 -2.11
N LEU A 51 4.16 5.36 -1.51
CA LEU A 51 2.90 5.98 -1.94
C LEU A 51 3.12 7.26 -2.75
N HIS A 52 4.33 7.81 -2.74
CA HIS A 52 4.73 8.96 -3.56
C HIS A 52 6.24 8.92 -3.86
N SER A 53 6.67 9.72 -4.83
CA SER A 53 8.03 9.67 -5.40
C SER A 53 9.10 10.42 -4.61
N ASN A 54 8.74 11.14 -3.54
CA ASN A 54 9.73 11.91 -2.78
C ASN A 54 10.73 11.00 -2.05
N GLY A 55 10.31 9.78 -1.73
CA GLY A 55 11.16 8.80 -1.05
C GLY A 55 11.36 9.14 0.42
N ASP A 56 10.32 9.62 1.09
CA ASP A 56 10.32 9.93 2.52
C ASP A 56 10.81 8.75 3.33
N ARG A 57 11.63 9.02 4.36
CA ARG A 57 12.18 7.98 5.20
C ARG A 57 11.39 7.84 6.49
N LEU A 58 11.02 6.59 6.77
CA LEU A 58 10.26 6.20 7.94
C LEU A 58 10.77 4.86 8.47
N ASP A 59 10.47 4.59 9.74
CA ASP A 59 10.54 3.27 10.30
C ASP A 59 9.12 2.68 10.36
N ILE A 60 9.00 1.38 10.08
CA ILE A 60 7.81 0.60 10.33
C ILE A 60 7.99 -0.14 11.67
N ALA A 61 6.99 -0.06 12.54
CA ALA A 61 6.93 -0.89 13.74
C ALA A 61 6.30 -2.24 13.40
N GLU A 62 7.02 -3.31 13.73
CA GLU A 62 6.57 -4.70 13.62
C GLU A 62 6.41 -5.32 15.02
N ARG A 63 5.32 -6.06 15.18
CA ARG A 63 5.04 -6.88 16.35
C ARG A 63 4.18 -8.06 15.93
N ASP A 64 4.51 -9.26 16.40
CA ASP A 64 3.77 -10.50 16.13
C ASP A 64 3.54 -10.73 14.62
N ALA A 65 4.56 -10.46 13.80
CA ALA A 65 4.52 -10.53 12.34
C ALA A 65 3.47 -9.61 11.69
N ARG A 66 3.06 -8.55 12.38
CA ARG A 66 2.12 -7.53 11.89
C ARG A 66 2.75 -6.15 11.97
N ILE A 67 2.37 -5.31 11.00
CA ILE A 67 2.67 -3.88 11.07
C ILE A 67 1.75 -3.24 12.11
N VAL A 68 2.32 -2.56 13.09
CA VAL A 68 1.59 -1.92 14.19
C VAL A 68 1.81 -0.41 14.27
N GLY A 69 2.55 0.17 13.32
CA GLY A 69 2.71 1.61 13.23
C GLY A 69 3.86 2.04 12.33
N VAL A 70 4.03 3.35 12.25
CA VAL A 70 5.08 4.03 11.50
C VAL A 70 5.58 5.23 12.28
N ARG A 71 6.82 5.63 12.03
CA ARG A 71 7.35 6.94 12.46
C ARG A 71 8.31 7.51 11.43
N GLY A 72 8.34 8.82 11.27
CA GLY A 72 9.34 9.45 10.42
C GLY A 72 10.72 9.43 11.06
N ARG A 73 11.76 9.65 10.25
CA ARG A 73 13.16 9.66 10.71
C ARG A 73 13.72 11.08 10.79
N ALA A 74 13.93 11.58 12.00
CA ALA A 74 14.48 12.93 12.25
C ALA A 74 15.86 13.19 11.63
N VAL A 75 16.65 12.13 11.45
CA VAL A 75 18.01 12.19 10.90
C VAL A 75 18.03 12.25 9.37
N ASP A 76 16.89 12.01 8.71
CA ASP A 76 16.85 11.98 7.27
C ASP A 76 16.70 13.37 6.66
N ARG A 77 17.36 13.59 5.52
CA ARG A 77 17.39 14.88 4.79
C ARG A 77 16.16 15.13 3.92
N VAL A 78 15.38 14.10 3.59
CA VAL A 78 14.23 14.22 2.69
C VAL A 78 13.06 14.86 3.43
N ASN A 79 12.74 14.32 4.60
CA ASN A 79 11.53 14.69 5.34
C ASN A 79 11.76 15.10 6.79
N HIS A 80 12.99 14.98 7.33
CA HIS A 80 13.32 15.40 8.71
C HIS A 80 12.36 14.87 9.79
N GLY A 81 11.78 13.68 9.55
CA GLY A 81 10.82 13.01 10.42
C GLY A 81 9.35 13.33 10.14
N GLN A 82 9.05 14.29 9.26
CA GLN A 82 7.69 14.66 8.91
C GLN A 82 7.11 13.63 7.95
N LEU A 83 5.83 13.30 8.08
CA LEU A 83 5.15 12.36 7.20
C LEU A 83 3.84 12.97 6.73
N ASP A 84 3.50 12.71 5.47
CA ASP A 84 2.18 13.04 4.96
C ASP A 84 1.11 12.03 5.46
N VAL A 85 -0.16 12.32 5.19
CA VAL A 85 -1.27 11.46 5.60
C VAL A 85 -1.24 10.07 4.94
N LYS A 86 -0.65 9.93 3.75
CA LYS A 86 -0.54 8.63 3.07
C LYS A 86 0.47 7.76 3.81
N ASP A 87 1.61 8.34 4.20
CA ASP A 87 2.65 7.63 4.93
C ASP A 87 2.23 7.28 6.35
N LEU A 88 1.48 8.16 7.03
CA LEU A 88 0.96 7.92 8.38
C LEU A 88 -0.07 6.78 8.45
N PHE A 89 -0.91 6.62 7.42
CA PHE A 89 -2.07 5.73 7.49
C PHE A 89 -2.08 4.58 6.48
N GLY A 90 -1.31 4.67 5.39
CA GLY A 90 -1.37 3.74 4.26
C GLY A 90 -1.02 2.30 4.63
N TRP A 91 -0.20 2.09 5.68
CA TRP A 91 0.15 0.77 6.17
C TRP A 91 -1.06 -0.03 6.69
N ARG A 92 -2.15 0.63 7.12
CA ARG A 92 -3.36 -0.05 7.64
C ARG A 92 -4.03 -0.92 6.57
N ALA A 93 -3.88 -0.60 5.29
CA ALA A 93 -4.45 -1.38 4.18
C ALA A 93 -3.90 -2.82 4.11
N ASN A 94 -2.71 -3.08 4.64
CA ASN A 94 -2.11 -4.42 4.68
C ASN A 94 -2.92 -5.42 5.52
N SER A 95 -3.71 -4.92 6.48
CA SER A 95 -4.58 -5.71 7.37
C SER A 95 -6.05 -5.64 6.95
N SER A 96 -6.37 -5.10 5.77
CA SER A 96 -7.75 -5.05 5.28
C SER A 96 -8.34 -6.47 5.13
N PRO A 97 -9.59 -6.70 5.58
CA PRO A 97 -10.27 -7.98 5.37
C PRO A 97 -10.53 -8.28 3.89
N ASP A 98 -10.55 -7.25 3.03
CA ASP A 98 -10.73 -7.39 1.58
C ASP A 98 -9.42 -7.70 0.84
N ARG A 99 -8.29 -7.83 1.55
CA ARG A 99 -7.01 -8.17 0.93
C ARG A 99 -7.06 -9.60 0.40
N LEU A 100 -6.82 -9.76 -0.90
CA LEU A 100 -6.76 -11.07 -1.53
C LEU A 100 -5.65 -11.92 -0.91
N SER A 101 -6.00 -13.13 -0.50
CA SER A 101 -5.09 -14.12 0.08
C SER A 101 -4.78 -15.28 -0.87
N ALA A 102 -5.53 -15.40 -1.97
CA ALA A 102 -5.35 -16.42 -3.00
C ALA A 102 -5.46 -15.81 -4.42
N PRO A 103 -4.80 -16.41 -5.42
CA PRO A 103 -5.04 -16.09 -6.82
C PRO A 103 -6.52 -16.33 -7.21
N LEU A 104 -7.02 -15.49 -8.12
CA LEU A 104 -8.37 -15.62 -8.68
C LEU A 104 -8.28 -15.85 -10.19
N ILE A 105 -8.99 -16.85 -10.70
CA ILE A 105 -9.13 -17.11 -12.14
C ILE A 105 -10.57 -16.93 -12.60
N ARG A 106 -10.76 -16.55 -13.86
CA ARG A 106 -12.10 -16.39 -14.42
C ARG A 106 -12.60 -17.72 -15.01
N ARG A 107 -13.69 -18.26 -14.44
CA ARG A 107 -14.41 -19.45 -14.95
C ARG A 107 -15.88 -19.07 -15.16
N ASN A 108 -16.41 -19.34 -16.35
CA ASN A 108 -17.80 -19.01 -16.71
C ASN A 108 -18.19 -17.55 -16.40
N GLY A 109 -17.26 -16.62 -16.64
CA GLY A 109 -17.46 -15.18 -16.40
C GLY A 109 -17.27 -14.71 -14.95
N GLN A 110 -17.12 -15.62 -13.97
CA GLN A 110 -16.96 -15.29 -12.55
C GLN A 110 -15.50 -15.49 -12.09
N LEU A 111 -15.05 -14.68 -11.11
CA LEU A 111 -13.77 -14.89 -10.45
C LEU A 111 -13.94 -15.97 -9.38
N VAL A 112 -13.05 -16.96 -9.39
CA VAL A 112 -13.05 -18.08 -8.46
C VAL A 112 -11.62 -18.26 -7.95
N ASP A 113 -11.48 -18.46 -6.64
CA ASP A 113 -10.21 -18.76 -5.98
C ASP A 113 -9.55 -20.01 -6.56
N THR A 114 -8.22 -20.03 -6.57
CA THR A 114 -7.41 -21.16 -7.02
C THR A 114 -6.03 -21.16 -6.33
N ASP A 115 -5.29 -22.25 -6.45
CA ASP A 115 -3.87 -22.31 -6.06
C ASP A 115 -2.93 -21.63 -7.08
N TRP A 116 -1.68 -21.42 -6.66
CA TRP A 116 -0.65 -20.76 -7.46
C TRP A 116 -0.26 -21.54 -8.72
N ASP A 117 -0.13 -22.87 -8.62
CA ASP A 117 0.26 -23.72 -9.74
C ASP A 117 -0.77 -23.62 -10.87
N THR A 118 -2.05 -23.81 -10.55
CA THR A 118 -3.16 -23.67 -11.48
C THR A 118 -3.25 -22.25 -12.06
N ALA A 119 -3.01 -21.21 -11.26
CA ALA A 119 -3.02 -19.83 -11.73
C ALA A 119 -1.88 -19.56 -12.73
N LEU A 120 -0.67 -20.03 -12.43
CA LEU A 120 0.51 -19.86 -13.27
C LEU A 120 0.41 -20.72 -14.54
N ASP A 121 -0.04 -21.96 -14.44
CA ASP A 121 -0.31 -22.84 -15.60
C ASP A 121 -1.32 -22.21 -16.54
N ARG A 122 -2.35 -21.54 -15.99
CA ARG A 122 -3.33 -20.82 -16.79
C ARG A 122 -2.71 -19.64 -17.54
N ILE A 123 -1.77 -18.91 -16.91
CA ILE A 123 -1.02 -17.83 -17.57
C ILE A 123 -0.18 -18.41 -18.70
N VAL A 124 0.65 -19.41 -18.42
CA VAL A 124 1.54 -20.07 -19.40
C VAL A 124 0.75 -20.61 -20.58
N SER A 125 -0.30 -21.40 -20.32
CA SER A 125 -1.14 -21.98 -21.36
C SER A 125 -1.73 -20.90 -22.27
N ARG A 126 -2.15 -19.76 -21.71
CA ARG A 126 -2.74 -18.66 -22.48
C ARG A 126 -1.68 -17.91 -23.30
N THR A 127 -0.52 -17.64 -22.71
CA THR A 127 0.57 -16.93 -23.41
C THR A 127 1.20 -17.78 -24.50
N SER A 128 1.40 -19.08 -24.26
CA SER A 128 1.95 -20.03 -25.25
C SER A 128 0.96 -20.29 -26.38
N ALA A 129 -0.34 -20.47 -26.08
CA ALA A 129 -1.36 -20.62 -27.12
C ALA A 129 -1.56 -19.34 -27.97
N SER A 130 -1.03 -18.20 -27.53
CA SER A 130 -1.08 -16.94 -28.30
C SER A 130 0.13 -16.75 -29.23
N ASP A 131 1.06 -17.73 -29.31
CA ASP A 131 2.26 -17.75 -30.17
C ASP A 131 2.83 -16.37 -30.49
N LEU A 132 3.46 -15.76 -29.46
CA LEU A 132 4.27 -14.54 -29.60
C LEU A 132 5.54 -14.75 -30.47
N THR A 133 5.79 -15.97 -30.91
CA THR A 133 6.96 -16.38 -31.71
C THR A 133 6.63 -16.72 -33.16
N ALA A 134 5.34 -16.94 -33.51
CA ALA A 134 4.96 -17.34 -34.87
C ALA A 134 4.53 -16.16 -35.77
N ALA A 135 4.40 -14.95 -35.21
CA ALA A 135 4.17 -13.73 -35.99
C ALA A 135 5.27 -12.73 -35.65
N GLY A 136 6.01 -12.26 -36.64
CA GLY A 136 6.90 -11.08 -36.55
C GLY A 136 6.15 -9.77 -36.26
N ALA A 137 5.03 -9.84 -35.54
CA ALA A 137 4.28 -8.72 -35.03
C ALA A 137 4.40 -8.76 -33.51
N SER A 138 5.25 -7.89 -32.95
CA SER A 138 5.19 -7.57 -31.52
C SER A 138 3.74 -7.21 -31.19
N PRO A 139 3.01 -8.00 -30.38
CA PRO A 139 1.74 -7.53 -29.90
C PRO A 139 2.07 -6.39 -28.97
N LYS A 140 1.64 -5.19 -29.36
CA LYS A 140 1.74 -4.05 -28.47
C LYS A 140 0.99 -4.42 -27.20
N LEU A 141 1.71 -4.41 -26.08
CA LEU A 141 1.23 -4.65 -24.72
C LEU A 141 0.01 -3.77 -24.33
N GLY A 142 -0.42 -2.85 -25.20
CA GLY A 142 -1.56 -1.95 -25.00
C GLY A 142 -2.77 -2.14 -25.93
N ASP A 143 -2.76 -3.05 -26.92
CA ASP A 143 -3.94 -3.24 -27.80
C ASP A 143 -4.73 -4.51 -27.45
N VAL A 144 -5.13 -4.60 -26.18
CA VAL A 144 -6.21 -5.50 -25.77
C VAL A 144 -7.52 -4.85 -26.18
N ARG A 145 -7.88 -4.98 -27.46
CA ARG A 145 -9.29 -4.78 -27.85
C ARG A 145 -10.11 -5.81 -27.07
N PRO A 146 -11.17 -5.39 -26.35
CA PRO A 146 -11.96 -6.35 -25.61
C PRO A 146 -12.70 -7.23 -26.62
N ALA A 147 -12.22 -8.46 -26.81
CA ALA A 147 -13.14 -9.54 -27.10
C ALA A 147 -14.17 -9.52 -25.95
N ARG A 148 -15.45 -9.42 -26.30
CA ARG A 148 -16.56 -9.35 -25.34
C ARG A 148 -16.33 -10.35 -24.18
N GLY A 149 -15.93 -9.84 -23.01
CA GLY A 149 -15.49 -10.64 -21.87
C GLY A 149 -14.17 -10.17 -21.26
N SER A 150 -14.12 -8.96 -20.71
CA SER A 150 -12.91 -8.39 -20.09
C SER A 150 -12.50 -9.15 -18.81
N ILE A 151 -11.22 -9.50 -18.74
CA ILE A 151 -10.62 -10.36 -17.70
C ILE A 151 -10.34 -9.57 -16.42
N PHE A 152 -10.06 -8.26 -16.51
CA PHE A 152 -9.82 -7.41 -15.35
C PHE A 152 -10.92 -6.37 -15.18
N ARG A 153 -11.83 -6.66 -14.23
CA ARG A 153 -12.61 -5.65 -13.54
C ARG A 153 -12.37 -5.90 -12.07
N VAL A 154 -11.73 -4.93 -11.40
CA VAL A 154 -11.64 -4.95 -9.94
C VAL A 154 -13.07 -4.88 -9.43
N ALA A 155 -13.55 -5.97 -8.83
CA ALA A 155 -14.87 -6.00 -8.21
C ALA A 155 -14.82 -5.06 -7.00
N ARG A 156 -15.72 -4.07 -6.96
CA ARG A 156 -15.96 -3.31 -5.72
C ARG A 156 -16.74 -4.22 -4.76
N PRO A 157 -16.34 -4.36 -3.49
CA PRO A 157 -17.13 -5.07 -2.49
C PRO A 157 -18.51 -4.40 -2.36
N ARG A 158 -19.58 -5.21 -2.43
CA ARG A 158 -20.92 -4.74 -2.08
C ARG A 158 -21.02 -4.74 -0.56
N HIS A 159 -21.09 -3.56 0.06
CA HIS A 159 -21.47 -3.45 1.47
C HIS A 159 -22.86 -4.06 1.68
N ARG A 160 -22.94 -5.14 2.46
CA ARG A 160 -24.19 -5.63 3.04
C ARG A 160 -24.60 -4.63 4.11
N ARG A 161 -25.52 -3.71 3.79
CA ARG A 161 -26.25 -2.97 4.83
C ARG A 161 -27.13 -3.98 5.55
N SER A 162 -26.81 -4.32 6.80
CA SER A 162 -27.79 -4.94 7.69
C SER A 162 -28.87 -3.90 7.96
N ARG A 163 -30.11 -4.21 7.56
CA ARG A 163 -31.27 -3.51 8.09
C ARG A 163 -31.58 -4.13 9.45
N SER A 164 -31.57 -3.30 10.47
CA SER A 164 -32.28 -3.47 11.74
C SER A 164 -33.14 -2.22 11.91
#